data_AF-A0A7L2RS07-F1
#
_entry.id   AF-A0A7L2RS07-F1
#
_cell.length_a   1.000
_cell.length_b   1.000
_cell.length_c   1.000
_cell.angle_alpha   90.00
_cell.angle_beta   90.00
_cell.angle_gamma   90.00
#
_symmetry.space_group_name_H-M   'P 1'
#
loop_
_entity.id
_entity.type
_entity.pdbx_description
1 polymer ?
#
loop_
_entity_poly.entity_id
_entity_poly.type
_entity_poly.pdbx_seq_one_letter_code
_entity_poly.pdbx_strand_id
1 'polypeptide(L)'
;QPIQMENPYKEPPKRCILCGVTVDYKNVQLLSQFVSPYTGCIYGRHITGLCHKKQKEVTRAIKRAQVLGFMPVVLKTPQFLTDPKICNIKY
;
A
#
# COMPACT_ATOMS: atom_id res chain seq x y z
N GLN A 1 10.08 -35.97 -31.66
CA GLN A 1 10.48 -34.56 -31.53
C GLN A 1 9.67 -33.95 -30.39
N PRO A 2 10.22 -33.04 -29.58
CA PRO A 2 9.45 -32.36 -28.53
C PRO A 2 8.34 -31.50 -29.14
N ILE A 3 7.17 -31.51 -28.50
CA ILE A 3 6.02 -30.69 -28.91
C ILE A 3 6.27 -29.26 -28.44
N GLN A 4 6.15 -28.27 -29.33
CA GLN A 4 6.16 -26.87 -28.94
C GLN A 4 4.84 -26.54 -28.22
N MET A 5 4.90 -26.29 -26.92
CA MET A 5 3.76 -25.89 -26.09
C MET A 5 4.18 -24.84 -25.07
N GLU A 6 3.23 -24.05 -24.58
CA GLU A 6 3.46 -23.15 -23.44
C GLU A 6 3.76 -23.96 -22.18
N ASN A 7 4.60 -23.41 -21.28
CA ASN A 7 4.99 -24.10 -20.04
C ASN A 7 3.76 -24.37 -19.15
N PRO A 8 3.33 -25.64 -18.97
CA PRO A 8 2.14 -25.98 -18.17
C PRO A 8 2.33 -25.77 -16.67
N TYR A 9 3.59 -25.75 -16.21
CA TYR A 9 3.98 -25.57 -14.80
C TYR A 9 4.27 -24.10 -14.46
N LYS A 10 3.95 -23.17 -15.37
CA LYS A 10 4.16 -21.74 -15.14
C LYS A 10 3.17 -21.23 -14.10
N GLU A 11 3.67 -20.92 -12.91
CA GLU A 11 2.88 -20.30 -11.86
C GLU A 11 2.36 -18.91 -12.27
N PRO A 12 1.17 -18.52 -11.79
CA PRO A 12 0.65 -17.19 -12.04
C PRO A 12 1.56 -16.12 -11.40
N PRO A 13 1.66 -14.92 -11.99
CA PRO A 13 2.49 -13.87 -11.45
C PRO A 13 1.99 -13.44 -10.06
N LYS A 14 2.93 -13.25 -9.13
CA LYS A 14 2.64 -12.76 -7.78
C LYS A 14 1.97 -11.38 -7.84
N ARG A 15 0.91 -11.20 -7.05
CA ARG A 15 0.16 -9.95 -6.93
C ARG A 15 0.46 -9.28 -5.60
N CYS A 16 0.42 -7.94 -5.56
CA CYS A 16 0.50 -7.21 -4.30
C CYS A 16 -0.87 -7.18 -3.60
N ILE A 17 -0.88 -6.84 -2.32
CA ILE A 17 -2.08 -6.81 -1.47
C ILE A 17 -3.21 -5.90 -1.98
N LEU A 18 -2.90 -4.87 -2.79
CA LEU A 18 -3.90 -3.95 -3.37
C LEU A 18 -4.17 -4.18 -4.86
N CYS A 19 -3.67 -5.27 -5.46
CA CYS A 19 -3.97 -5.57 -6.86
C CYS A 19 -5.48 -5.84 -7.04
N GLY A 20 -6.14 -5.04 -7.88
CA GLY A 20 -7.60 -5.13 -8.10
C GLY A 20 -8.45 -4.34 -7.12
N VAL A 21 -7.85 -3.74 -6.08
CA VAL A 21 -8.56 -2.91 -5.09
C VAL A 21 -8.53 -1.44 -5.52
N THR A 22 -9.67 -0.76 -5.49
CA THR A 22 -9.77 0.68 -5.75
C THR A 22 -9.28 1.48 -4.55
N VAL A 23 -8.34 2.40 -4.77
CA VAL A 23 -7.75 3.23 -3.70
C VAL A 23 -8.33 4.64 -3.79
N ASP A 24 -9.06 5.04 -2.75
CA ASP A 24 -9.65 6.37 -2.62
C ASP A 24 -9.02 7.18 -1.50
N TYR A 25 -8.87 8.49 -1.71
CA TYR A 25 -8.37 9.43 -0.70
C TYR A 25 -9.28 9.55 0.54
N LYS A 26 -10.55 9.15 0.39
CA LYS A 26 -11.56 9.17 1.46
C LYS A 26 -11.36 8.05 2.48
N ASN A 27 -10.72 6.94 2.09
CA ASN A 27 -10.49 5.80 2.98
C ASN A 27 -9.21 6.02 3.80
N VAL A 28 -9.31 6.87 4.82
CA VAL A 28 -8.16 7.23 5.66
C VAL A 28 -7.61 6.02 6.41
N GLN A 29 -8.47 5.09 6.84
CA GLN A 29 -8.04 3.88 7.54
C GLN A 29 -7.05 3.07 6.69
N LEU A 30 -7.40 2.79 5.42
CA LEU A 30 -6.52 2.08 4.49
C LEU A 30 -5.21 2.83 4.25
N LEU A 31 -5.29 4.14 3.99
CA LEU A 31 -4.11 4.97 3.70
C LEU A 31 -3.17 5.08 4.90
N SER A 32 -3.73 5.10 6.11
CA SER A 32 -2.98 5.18 7.37
C SER A 32 -2.10 3.95 7.64
N GLN A 33 -2.36 2.82 6.96
CA GLN A 33 -1.53 1.61 7.08
C GLN A 33 -0.21 1.71 6.31
N PHE A 34 -0.08 2.67 5.39
CA PHE A 34 1.12 2.89 4.57
C PHE A 34 1.98 4.08 5.03
N VAL A 35 1.71 4.60 6.23
CA VAL A 35 2.47 5.69 6.84
C VAL A 35 3.07 5.30 8.20
N SER A 36 4.15 5.99 8.56
CA SER A 36 4.75 5.91 9.88
C SER A 36 3.82 6.42 10.97
N PRO A 37 3.59 5.65 12.05
CA PRO A 37 2.79 6.10 13.19
C PRO A 37 3.41 7.30 13.90
N TYR A 38 4.74 7.37 13.95
CA TYR A 38 5.48 8.38 14.71
C TYR A 38 5.85 9.61 13.90
N THR A 39 6.07 9.47 12.58
CA THR A 39 6.59 10.55 11.73
C THR A 39 5.67 10.94 10.58
N GLY A 40 4.59 10.18 10.33
CA GLY A 40 3.70 10.43 9.20
C GLY A 40 4.32 10.18 7.82
N CYS A 41 5.61 9.80 7.76
CA CYS A 41 6.32 9.49 6.52
C CYS A 41 5.65 8.34 5.78
N ILE A 42 5.43 8.50 4.47
CA ILE A 42 4.90 7.46 3.60
C ILE A 42 5.99 6.42 3.36
N TYR A 43 5.68 5.14 3.59
CA TYR A 43 6.64 4.07 3.39
C TYR A 43 6.97 3.84 1.92
N GLY A 44 8.22 3.49 1.66
CA GLY A 44 8.70 3.12 0.32
C GLY A 44 8.26 1.72 -0.10
N ARG A 45 8.39 1.43 -1.40
CA ARG A 45 7.98 0.15 -2.00
C ARG A 45 8.65 -1.09 -1.37
N HIS A 46 9.89 -0.96 -0.92
CA HIS A 46 10.63 -2.05 -0.27
C HIS A 46 10.00 -2.47 1.06
N ILE A 47 9.21 -1.59 1.68
CA ILE A 47 8.48 -1.84 2.93
C ILE A 47 7.04 -2.26 2.64
N THR A 48 6.34 -1.52 1.78
CA THR A 48 4.90 -1.74 1.51
C THR A 48 4.63 -2.98 0.66
N GLY A 49 5.62 -3.45 -0.11
CA GLY A 49 5.47 -4.60 -1.01
C GLY A 49 4.49 -4.36 -2.18
N LEU A 50 4.09 -3.12 -2.43
CA LEU A 50 3.13 -2.79 -3.48
C LEU A 50 3.74 -2.83 -4.88
N CYS A 51 2.90 -3.04 -5.90
CA CYS A 51 3.29 -2.81 -7.29
C CYS A 51 3.46 -1.31 -7.55
N HIS A 52 4.25 -0.94 -8.57
CA HIS A 52 4.51 0.48 -8.87
C HIS A 52 3.25 1.31 -9.12
N LYS A 53 2.24 0.72 -9.77
CA LYS A 53 0.96 1.39 -10.04
C LYS A 53 0.25 1.73 -8.72
N LYS A 54 0.07 0.74 -7.84
CA LYS A 54 -0.60 0.91 -6.55
C LYS A 54 0.19 1.81 -5.59
N GLN A 55 1.52 1.74 -5.57
CA GLN A 55 2.33 2.65 -4.76
C GLN A 55 2.11 4.12 -5.15
N LYS A 56 2.05 4.42 -6.47
CA LYS A 56 1.77 5.77 -6.97
C LYS A 56 0.35 6.22 -6.62
N GLU A 57 -0.64 5.34 -6.77
CA GLU A 57 -2.04 5.62 -6.38
C GLU A 57 -2.16 5.93 -4.90
N VAL A 58 -1.62 5.09 -4.02
CA VAL A 58 -1.63 5.28 -2.56
C VAL A 58 -0.93 6.59 -2.18
N THR A 59 0.25 6.86 -2.75
CA THR A 59 0.99 8.10 -2.45
C THR A 59 0.20 9.35 -2.85
N ARG A 60 -0.46 9.33 -4.02
CA ARG A 60 -1.32 10.43 -4.48
C ARG A 60 -2.55 10.58 -3.58
N ALA A 61 -3.18 9.47 -3.20
CA ALA A 61 -4.34 9.46 -2.33
C ALA A 61 -4.01 10.01 -0.93
N ILE A 62 -2.89 9.60 -0.33
CA ILE A 62 -2.40 10.14 0.96
C ILE A 62 -2.18 11.65 0.86
N LYS A 63 -1.44 12.12 -0.15
CA LYS A 63 -1.18 13.56 -0.33
C LYS A 63 -2.47 14.35 -0.52
N ARG A 64 -3.43 13.80 -1.28
CA ARG A 64 -4.74 14.42 -1.48
C ARG A 64 -5.55 14.46 -0.18
N ALA A 65 -5.56 13.38 0.59
CA ALA A 65 -6.23 13.31 1.88
C ALA A 65 -5.63 14.31 2.88
N GLN A 66 -4.31 14.48 2.86
CA GLN A 66 -3.59 15.45 3.69
C GLN A 66 -3.94 16.90 3.34
N VAL A 67 -3.90 17.27 2.06
CA VAL A 67 -4.23 18.64 1.60
C VAL A 67 -5.70 19.00 1.88
N LEU A 68 -6.61 18.04 1.75
CA LEU A 68 -8.04 18.24 2.00
C LEU A 68 -8.43 18.13 3.48
N GLY A 69 -7.49 17.83 4.38
CA GLY A 69 -7.74 17.74 5.82
C GLY A 69 -8.39 16.44 6.30
N PHE A 70 -8.47 15.40 5.47
CA PHE A 70 -8.96 14.08 5.88
C PHE A 70 -7.93 13.28 6.70
N MET A 71 -6.63 13.51 6.47
CA MET A 71 -5.57 12.74 7.10
C MET A 71 -4.47 13.65 7.66
N PRO A 72 -3.99 13.43 8.91
CA PRO A 72 -2.88 14.19 9.46
C PRO A 72 -1.55 13.95 8.72
N VAL A 73 -0.67 14.95 8.71
CA VAL A 73 0.63 14.91 8.02
C VAL A 73 1.75 14.38 8.91
N VAL A 74 1.76 14.77 10.18
CA VAL A 74 2.92 14.59 11.08
C VAL A 74 2.86 13.27 11.86
N LEU A 75 1.67 12.80 12.19
CA LEU A 75 1.45 11.62 13.02
C LEU A 75 0.24 10.84 12.53
N LYS A 76 0.24 9.52 12.72
CA LYS A 76 -0.94 8.69 12.41
C LYS A 76 -2.02 8.91 13.47
N THR A 77 -3.27 9.03 13.04
CA THR A 77 -4.41 9.18 13.96
C THR A 77 -4.44 8.02 14.98
N PRO A 78 -4.59 8.29 16.29
CA PRO A 78 -4.59 7.27 17.33
C PRO A 78 -5.62 6.15 17.11
N GLN A 79 -6.76 6.49 16.50
CA GLN A 79 -7.84 5.56 16.16
C GLN A 79 -7.40 4.41 15.24
N PHE A 80 -6.34 4.60 14.45
CA PHE A 80 -5.86 3.60 13.49
C PHE A 80 -4.57 2.91 13.93
N LEU A 81 -4.10 3.14 15.17
CA LEU A 81 -2.85 2.52 15.66
C LEU A 81 -2.99 1.00 15.89
N THR A 82 -4.19 0.54 16.20
CA THR A 82 -4.52 -0.87 16.47
C THR A 82 -4.83 -1.68 15.21
N ASP A 83 -4.82 -1.06 14.03
CA ASP A 83 -5.02 -1.74 12.75
C ASP A 83 -3.95 -2.83 12.52
N PRO A 84 -4.28 -3.89 11.75
CA PRO A 84 -3.32 -4.93 11.42
C PRO A 84 -2.10 -4.35 10.69
N LYS A 85 -0.90 -4.76 11.13
CA LYS A 85 0.37 -4.30 10.56
C LYS A 85 0.66 -5.05 9.26
N ILE A 86 0.40 -4.40 8.13
CA ILE A 86 0.70 -4.94 6.78
C ILE A 86 2.16 -4.69 6.34
N CYS A 87 2.80 -3.67 6.89
CA CYS A 87 4.17 -3.30 6.57
C CYS A 87 5.13 -4.01 7.52
N ASN A 88 6.11 -4.73 6.98
CA ASN A 88 7.10 -5.48 7.76
C ASN A 88 8.19 -4.56 8.33
N ILE A 89 7.84 -3.76 9.33
CA ILE A 89 8.76 -2.84 10.01
C ILE A 89 8.91 -3.27 11.46
N LYS A 90 10.17 -3.40 11.87
CA LYS A 90 10.57 -3.45 13.27
C LYS A 90 11.22 -2.10 13.57
N TYR A 91 10.72 -1.40 14.58
CA TYR A 91 11.34 -0.18 15.08
C TYR A 91 12.50 -0.54 15.99
#